data_AF-A0A6A5BC55-F1
#
_entry.id   AF-A0A6A5BC55-F1
#
_cell.length_a   1.000
_cell.length_b   1.000
_cell.length_c   1.000
_cell.angle_alpha   90.00
_cell.angle_beta   90.00
_cell.angle_gamma   90.00
#
_symmetry.space_group_name_H-M   'P 1'
#
loop_
_entity.id
_entity.type
_entity.pdbx_description
1 polymer ?
#
loop_
_entity_poly.entity_id
_entity_poly.type
_entity_poly.pdbx_seq_one_letter_code
_entity_poly.pdbx_strand_id
1 'polypeptide(L)'
;MSSLLTFLLISILSSCYLYYLIVVRLESFSPHSRIVPYKEEGFCGMDGHYYDNNMSNNTSSPHHNMMKKMMMHRGPCGICSNPHDYEIYKNTRLTLTRTATFCATLYLVLGETTSRLCMKHLTHMTDACVECWISNIQCTTAQCAPVCVKYFVKKVWSEMIKMMMNGFHSSQQEEEFPNDQDDREEEQSMNHVDDVPNTDGKQVRRGRMKKVKLNSCYECDEIQCGPAFKTCSGLNRRNAGFVTDIERPEEEIWKGH
;
A
#
# COMPACT_ATOMS: atom_id res chain seq x y z
N MET A 1 37.75 -13.60 31.02
CA MET A 1 37.88 -13.61 29.55
C MET A 1 37.03 -14.69 28.88
N SER A 2 36.94 -15.91 29.43
CA SER A 2 36.12 -17.02 28.86
C SER A 2 34.64 -16.66 28.61
N SER A 3 33.97 -16.01 29.58
CA SER A 3 32.53 -15.69 29.45
C SER A 3 32.21 -14.65 28.38
N LEU A 4 33.10 -13.69 28.11
CA LEU A 4 32.83 -12.66 27.09
C LEU A 4 32.90 -13.25 25.67
N LEU A 5 33.84 -14.18 25.47
CA LEU A 5 34.04 -14.86 24.20
C LEU A 5 32.85 -15.77 23.86
N THR A 6 32.30 -16.47 24.86
CA THR A 6 31.11 -17.32 24.67
C THR A 6 29.87 -16.50 24.35
N PHE A 7 29.64 -15.36 25.00
CA PHE A 7 28.52 -14.47 24.67
C PHE A 7 28.62 -13.92 23.24
N LEU A 8 29.81 -13.48 22.81
CA LEU A 8 30.03 -13.00 21.44
C LEU A 8 29.79 -14.11 20.41
N LEU A 9 30.30 -15.33 20.65
CA LEU A 9 30.06 -16.48 19.78
C LEU A 9 28.58 -16.83 19.67
N ILE A 10 27.84 -16.87 20.79
CA ILE A 10 26.41 -17.16 20.78
C ILE A 10 25.64 -16.07 20.01
N SER A 11 25.98 -14.80 20.22
CA SER A 11 25.35 -13.67 19.52
C SER A 11 25.59 -13.73 18.01
N ILE A 12 26.81 -14.03 17.58
CA ILE A 12 27.16 -14.17 16.15
C ILE A 12 26.43 -15.37 15.55
N LEU A 13 26.48 -16.54 16.19
CA LEU A 13 25.83 -17.76 15.68
C LEU A 13 24.30 -17.59 15.61
N SER A 14 23.69 -16.94 16.59
CA SER A 14 22.26 -16.62 16.57
C SER A 14 21.91 -15.67 15.42
N SER A 15 22.74 -14.64 15.19
CA SER A 15 22.54 -13.69 14.10
C SER A 15 22.72 -14.35 12.73
N CYS A 16 23.72 -15.21 12.56
CA CYS A 16 23.95 -15.96 11.33
C CYS A 16 22.84 -16.98 11.08
N TYR A 17 22.36 -17.67 12.11
CA TYR A 17 21.25 -18.62 11.99
C TYR A 17 19.94 -17.91 11.63
N LEU A 18 19.66 -16.76 12.25
CA LEU A 18 18.52 -15.91 11.89
C LEU A 18 18.61 -15.42 10.46
N TYR A 19 19.79 -14.95 10.02
CA TYR A 19 20.04 -14.56 8.64
C TYR A 19 19.82 -15.72 7.67
N TYR A 20 20.36 -16.91 7.97
CA TYR A 20 20.16 -18.12 7.17
C TYR A 20 18.68 -18.48 7.07
N LEU A 21 17.93 -18.47 8.18
CA LEU A 21 16.49 -18.73 8.17
C LEU A 21 15.73 -17.71 7.33
N ILE A 22 16.10 -16.43 7.41
CA ILE A 22 15.49 -15.38 6.58
C ILE A 22 15.78 -15.67 5.10
N VAL A 23 17.05 -15.86 4.71
CA VAL A 23 17.44 -16.06 3.31
C VAL A 23 16.87 -17.34 2.73
N VAL A 24 16.96 -18.48 3.42
CA VAL A 24 16.43 -19.76 2.93
C VAL A 24 14.90 -19.72 2.81
N ARG A 25 14.23 -19.05 3.76
CA ARG A 25 12.78 -18.87 3.67
C ARG A 25 12.41 -17.96 2.50
N LEU A 26 13.21 -16.94 2.19
CA LEU A 26 12.99 -16.10 1.01
C LEU A 26 13.19 -16.86 -0.31
N GLU A 27 14.21 -17.71 -0.42
CA GLU A 27 14.48 -18.49 -1.64
C GLU A 27 13.44 -19.61 -1.90
N SER A 28 12.90 -20.21 -0.84
CA SER A 28 11.92 -21.30 -0.96
C SER A 28 10.52 -20.82 -1.38
N PHE A 29 10.26 -19.51 -1.34
CA PHE A 29 8.95 -18.89 -1.57
C PHE A 29 8.89 -18.14 -2.91
N SER A 30 9.39 -18.72 -4.01
CA SER A 30 9.15 -18.17 -5.35
C SER A 30 8.00 -18.89 -6.06
N PRO A 31 6.72 -18.66 -5.71
CA PRO A 31 5.67 -18.97 -6.65
C PRO A 31 5.81 -17.98 -7.81
N HIS A 32 5.99 -18.50 -9.02
CA HIS A 32 5.77 -17.69 -10.22
C HIS A 32 4.31 -17.23 -10.22
N SER A 33 4.07 -15.98 -9.84
CA SER A 33 2.80 -15.34 -10.11
C SER A 33 2.69 -15.25 -11.64
N ARG A 34 1.79 -16.03 -12.24
CA ARG A 34 1.38 -15.73 -13.61
C ARG A 34 0.78 -14.34 -13.58
N ILE A 35 1.44 -13.39 -14.23
CA ILE A 35 0.91 -12.05 -14.44
C ILE A 35 -0.32 -12.21 -15.34
N VAL A 36 -1.50 -12.24 -14.73
CA VAL A 36 -2.76 -12.08 -15.45
C VAL A 36 -2.96 -10.57 -15.58
N PRO A 37 -3.06 -10.01 -16.81
CA PRO A 37 -3.27 -8.59 -16.98
C PRO A 37 -4.63 -8.19 -16.40
N TYR A 38 -4.60 -7.38 -15.32
CA TYR A 38 -5.80 -6.81 -14.73
C TYR A 38 -6.31 -5.68 -15.62
N LYS A 39 -7.51 -5.85 -16.19
CA LYS A 39 -8.13 -4.84 -17.07
C LYS A 39 -9.02 -3.91 -16.24
N GLU A 40 -8.69 -2.62 -16.17
CA GLU A 40 -9.45 -1.61 -15.40
C GLU A 40 -10.71 -1.09 -16.14
N GLU A 41 -11.33 -1.92 -16.97
CA GLU A 41 -12.57 -1.60 -17.67
C GLU A 41 -13.78 -2.06 -16.85
N GLY A 42 -14.93 -1.41 -17.08
CA GLY A 42 -16.16 -1.70 -16.37
C GLY A 42 -16.14 -1.32 -14.88
N PHE A 43 -17.10 -1.84 -14.13
CA PHE A 43 -17.20 -1.67 -12.70
C PHE A 43 -17.86 -2.88 -12.02
N CYS A 44 -17.60 -3.04 -10.73
CA CYS A 44 -18.28 -3.99 -9.88
C CYS A 44 -19.40 -3.29 -9.10
N GLY A 45 -20.60 -3.86 -9.12
CA GLY A 45 -21.75 -3.35 -8.38
C GLY A 45 -21.80 -3.84 -6.92
N MET A 46 -22.62 -3.19 -6.11
CA MET A 46 -22.95 -3.58 -4.73
C MET A 46 -23.65 -4.94 -4.64
N ASP A 47 -24.19 -5.42 -5.76
CA ASP A 47 -24.76 -6.74 -5.95
C ASP A 47 -23.72 -7.83 -6.28
N GLY A 48 -22.44 -7.47 -6.41
CA GLY A 48 -21.37 -8.39 -6.77
C GLY A 48 -21.32 -8.75 -8.26
N HIS A 49 -22.11 -8.07 -9.11
CA HIS A 49 -22.09 -8.26 -10.55
C HIS A 49 -21.13 -7.28 -11.24
N TYR A 50 -20.44 -7.77 -12.28
CA TYR A 50 -19.61 -6.95 -13.13
C TYR A 50 -20.43 -6.36 -14.28
N TYR A 51 -20.20 -5.07 -14.56
CA TYR A 51 -20.85 -4.32 -15.61
C TYR A 51 -19.79 -3.74 -16.55
N ASP A 52 -19.96 -3.95 -17.85
CA ASP A 52 -19.05 -3.39 -18.85
C ASP A 52 -19.29 -1.88 -19.07
N ASN A 53 -18.31 -1.20 -19.68
CA ASN A 53 -18.41 0.24 -19.98
C ASN A 53 -19.39 0.57 -21.11
N ASN A 54 -19.94 -0.43 -21.82
CA ASN A 54 -20.85 -0.17 -22.94
C ASN A 54 -22.26 0.20 -22.44
N MET A 55 -22.62 -0.17 -21.22
CA MET A 55 -23.90 0.21 -20.60
C MET A 55 -23.97 1.66 -20.10
N SER A 56 -22.84 2.37 -19.93
CA SER A 56 -22.82 3.71 -19.30
C SER A 56 -22.99 4.89 -20.26
N ASN A 57 -22.85 4.68 -21.58
CA ASN A 57 -22.87 5.76 -22.59
C ASN A 57 -24.26 6.33 -22.92
N ASN A 58 -25.35 5.77 -22.37
CA ASN A 58 -26.69 6.37 -22.47
C ASN A 58 -26.99 7.21 -21.22
N THR A 59 -26.39 8.41 -21.18
CA THR A 59 -26.39 9.37 -20.05
C THR A 59 -27.74 10.04 -19.76
N SER A 60 -28.76 9.80 -20.58
CA SER A 60 -30.07 10.47 -20.48
C SER A 60 -31.16 9.65 -19.78
N SER A 61 -30.86 8.42 -19.34
CA SER A 61 -31.86 7.51 -18.76
C SER A 61 -31.87 7.58 -17.24
N PRO A 62 -33.04 7.49 -16.56
CA PRO A 62 -33.14 7.25 -15.11
C PRO A 62 -32.25 6.11 -14.61
N HIS A 63 -31.93 5.17 -15.51
CA HIS A 63 -31.02 4.06 -15.30
C HIS A 63 -29.57 4.49 -14.97
N HIS A 64 -29.10 5.64 -15.45
CA HIS A 64 -27.74 6.13 -15.20
C HIS A 64 -27.53 6.50 -13.72
N ASN A 65 -28.49 7.22 -13.12
CA ASN A 65 -28.44 7.58 -11.70
C ASN A 65 -28.55 6.36 -10.78
N MET A 66 -29.31 5.34 -11.20
CA MET A 66 -29.41 4.07 -10.48
C MET A 66 -28.09 3.28 -10.55
N MET A 67 -27.48 3.18 -11.73
CA MET A 67 -26.18 2.53 -11.91
C MET A 67 -25.07 3.18 -11.08
N LYS A 68 -25.05 4.52 -11.02
CA LYS A 68 -24.13 5.27 -10.15
C LYS A 68 -24.31 4.91 -8.67
N LYS A 69 -25.56 4.73 -8.22
CA LYS A 69 -25.86 4.34 -6.83
C LYS A 69 -25.50 2.89 -6.53
N MET A 70 -25.41 2.03 -7.55
CA MET A 70 -25.05 0.62 -7.41
C MET A 70 -23.56 0.37 -7.54
N MET A 71 -22.74 1.33 -7.99
CA MET A 71 -21.32 1.11 -8.21
C MET A 71 -20.55 1.00 -6.89
N MET A 72 -19.82 -0.11 -6.72
CA MET A 72 -18.93 -0.35 -5.58
C MET A 72 -17.51 0.16 -5.90
N HIS A 73 -16.92 -0.32 -7.00
CA HIS A 73 -15.59 0.11 -7.43
C HIS A 73 -15.39 -0.12 -8.94
N ARG A 74 -14.41 0.57 -9.53
CA ARG A 74 -14.02 0.38 -10.93
C ARG A 74 -13.30 -0.97 -11.14
N GLY A 75 -13.45 -1.55 -12.33
CA GLY A 75 -12.81 -2.81 -12.71
C GLY A 75 -13.65 -4.05 -12.39
N PRO A 76 -13.13 -5.26 -12.71
CA PRO A 76 -13.82 -6.51 -12.46
C PRO A 76 -13.99 -6.77 -10.96
N CYS A 77 -15.10 -7.43 -10.62
CA CYS A 77 -15.29 -7.98 -9.28
C CYS A 77 -14.22 -9.04 -8.98
N GLY A 78 -13.87 -9.16 -7.70
CA GLY A 78 -13.00 -10.21 -7.16
C GLY A 78 -13.49 -10.63 -5.78
N ILE A 79 -12.65 -11.35 -5.04
CA ILE A 79 -13.04 -11.98 -3.78
C ILE A 79 -13.45 -10.94 -2.72
N CYS A 80 -12.78 -9.79 -2.68
CA CYS A 80 -13.07 -8.71 -1.75
C CYS A 80 -14.22 -7.80 -2.23
N SER A 81 -14.81 -8.04 -3.41
CA SER A 81 -15.87 -7.20 -3.99
C SER A 81 -17.26 -7.54 -3.45
N ASN A 82 -17.42 -7.45 -2.13
CA ASN A 82 -18.69 -7.64 -1.44
C ASN A 82 -18.97 -6.47 -0.48
N PRO A 83 -20.24 -6.22 -0.11
CA PRO A 83 -20.60 -5.07 0.72
C PRO A 83 -19.88 -5.00 2.08
N HIS A 84 -19.59 -6.15 2.70
CA HIS A 84 -18.92 -6.22 4.00
C HIS A 84 -17.47 -5.74 3.90
N ASP A 85 -16.68 -6.34 3.01
CA ASP A 85 -15.28 -5.95 2.82
C ASP A 85 -15.15 -4.53 2.27
N TYR A 86 -16.08 -4.09 1.41
CA TYR A 86 -16.14 -2.71 0.93
C TYR A 86 -16.23 -1.68 2.06
N GLU A 87 -17.14 -1.89 3.01
CA GLU A 87 -17.27 -0.98 4.16
C GLU A 87 -16.04 -1.03 5.07
N ILE A 88 -15.37 -2.18 5.19
CA ILE A 88 -14.08 -2.25 5.90
C ILE A 88 -13.01 -1.41 5.21
N TYR A 89 -12.85 -1.55 3.89
CA TYR A 89 -11.90 -0.73 3.11
C TYR A 89 -12.18 0.77 3.27
N LYS A 90 -13.46 1.15 3.27
CA LYS A 90 -13.91 2.53 3.45
C LYS A 90 -13.61 3.06 4.86
N ASN A 91 -13.92 2.28 5.89
CA ASN A 91 -13.75 2.68 7.30
C ASN A 91 -12.28 2.67 7.72
N THR A 92 -11.46 1.78 7.14
CA THR A 92 -10.02 1.66 7.43
C THR A 92 -9.15 2.38 6.41
N ARG A 93 -9.71 3.24 5.55
CA ARG A 93 -8.98 3.85 4.42
C ARG A 93 -7.69 4.58 4.81
N LEU A 94 -7.62 5.12 6.03
CA LEU A 94 -6.47 5.84 6.58
C LEU A 94 -5.56 5.02 7.52
N THR A 95 -5.85 3.73 7.73
CA THR A 95 -5.11 2.88 8.68
C THR A 95 -4.74 1.51 8.12
N LEU A 96 -5.41 1.07 7.04
CA LEU A 96 -5.24 -0.26 6.48
C LEU A 96 -3.80 -0.54 6.04
N THR A 97 -3.06 0.45 5.51
CA THR A 97 -1.65 0.27 5.14
C THR A 97 -0.81 -0.06 6.37
N ARG A 98 -1.00 0.70 7.45
CA ARG A 98 -0.26 0.49 8.71
C ARG A 98 -0.57 -0.89 9.29
N THR A 99 -1.85 -1.27 9.33
CA THR A 99 -2.27 -2.59 9.82
C THR A 99 -1.70 -3.72 8.98
N ALA A 100 -1.81 -3.64 7.65
CA ALA A 100 -1.27 -4.65 6.74
C ALA A 100 0.26 -4.75 6.82
N THR A 101 0.95 -3.61 6.94
CA THR A 101 2.41 -3.56 7.12
C THR A 101 2.84 -4.24 8.42
N PHE A 102 2.11 -4.00 9.51
CA PHE A 102 2.35 -4.68 10.78
C PHE A 102 2.16 -6.20 10.65
N CYS A 103 1.05 -6.65 10.06
CA CYS A 103 0.83 -8.09 9.85
C CYS A 103 1.83 -8.72 8.87
N ALA A 104 2.31 -7.98 7.87
CA ALA A 104 3.38 -8.41 6.97
C ALA A 104 4.72 -8.55 7.71
N THR A 105 4.98 -7.71 8.70
CA THR A 105 6.16 -7.83 9.55
C THR A 105 6.07 -9.12 10.39
N LEU A 106 4.89 -9.42 10.93
CA LEU A 106 4.66 -10.70 11.63
C LEU A 106 4.81 -11.91 10.71
N TYR A 107 4.51 -11.79 9.42
CA TYR A 107 4.79 -12.85 8.44
C TYR A 107 6.29 -13.18 8.38
N LEU A 108 7.15 -12.16 8.32
CA LEU A 108 8.61 -12.35 8.26
C LEU A 108 9.16 -13.06 9.50
N VAL A 109 8.68 -12.69 10.69
CA VAL A 109 9.24 -13.20 11.96
C VAL A 109 8.55 -14.47 12.47
N LEU A 110 7.23 -14.59 12.33
CA LEU A 110 6.40 -15.63 12.93
C LEU A 110 5.71 -16.52 11.89
N GLY A 111 5.69 -16.11 10.62
CA GLY A 111 5.16 -16.88 9.52
C GLY A 111 3.68 -16.61 9.19
N GLU A 112 3.18 -17.40 8.25
CA GLU A 112 1.87 -17.20 7.62
C GLU A 112 0.71 -17.24 8.60
N THR A 113 0.63 -18.27 9.46
CA THR A 113 -0.49 -18.45 10.38
C THR A 113 -0.70 -17.23 11.27
N THR A 114 0.39 -16.66 11.81
CA THR A 114 0.32 -15.47 12.64
C THR A 114 -0.09 -14.24 11.85
N SER A 115 0.44 -14.07 10.64
CA SER A 115 0.07 -12.95 9.76
C SER A 115 -1.40 -13.00 9.33
N ARG A 116 -1.90 -14.19 8.99
CA ARG A 116 -3.29 -14.48 8.64
C ARG A 116 -4.24 -14.14 9.79
N LEU A 117 -3.93 -14.60 10.99
CA LEU A 117 -4.71 -14.27 12.19
C LEU A 117 -4.66 -12.76 12.47
N CYS A 118 -3.50 -12.13 12.33
CA CYS A 118 -3.35 -10.68 12.46
C CYS A 118 -4.26 -9.92 11.49
N MET A 119 -4.21 -10.25 10.20
CA MET A 119 -5.05 -9.60 9.18
C MET A 119 -6.53 -9.81 9.48
N LYS A 120 -6.94 -11.05 9.75
CA LYS A 120 -8.33 -11.39 10.08
C LYS A 120 -8.85 -10.60 11.28
N HIS A 121 -8.11 -10.61 12.39
CA HIS A 121 -8.58 -10.02 13.64
C HIS A 121 -8.49 -8.49 13.68
N LEU A 122 -7.51 -7.88 13.02
CA LEU A 122 -7.34 -6.42 13.05
C LEU A 122 -8.14 -5.70 11.97
N THR A 123 -8.43 -6.36 10.84
CA THR A 123 -9.21 -5.74 9.75
C THR A 123 -10.68 -6.12 9.77
N HIS A 124 -11.02 -7.28 10.36
CA HIS A 124 -12.35 -7.89 10.33
C HIS A 124 -12.86 -8.25 8.92
N MET A 125 -11.97 -8.32 7.93
CA MET A 125 -12.30 -8.76 6.57
C MET A 125 -12.75 -10.22 6.54
N THR A 126 -13.47 -10.59 5.49
CA THR A 126 -13.79 -11.99 5.23
C THR A 126 -12.52 -12.83 5.08
N ASP A 127 -12.60 -14.11 5.47
CA ASP A 127 -11.46 -15.04 5.34
C ASP A 127 -10.98 -15.13 3.89
N ALA A 128 -11.90 -15.14 2.94
CA ALA A 128 -11.57 -15.17 1.52
C ALA A 128 -10.81 -13.90 1.08
N CYS A 129 -11.21 -12.71 1.53
CA CYS A 129 -10.46 -11.49 1.22
C CYS A 129 -9.08 -11.45 1.91
N VAL A 130 -8.98 -11.99 3.13
CA VAL A 130 -7.68 -12.14 3.83
C VAL A 130 -6.72 -13.03 3.04
N GLU A 131 -7.19 -14.08 2.35
CA GLU A 131 -6.32 -14.91 1.48
C GLU A 131 -5.61 -14.08 0.40
N CYS A 132 -6.31 -13.12 -0.22
CA CYS A 132 -5.70 -12.22 -1.21
C CYS A 132 -4.60 -11.36 -0.59
N TRP A 133 -4.81 -10.86 0.62
CA TRP A 133 -3.80 -10.10 1.36
C TRP A 133 -2.59 -10.95 1.75
N ILE A 134 -2.81 -12.18 2.23
CA ILE A 134 -1.72 -13.09 2.59
C ILE A 134 -0.91 -13.48 1.35
N SER A 135 -1.57 -13.71 0.22
CA SER A 135 -0.90 -13.95 -1.06
C SER A 135 -0.07 -12.74 -1.51
N ASN A 136 -0.58 -11.51 -1.32
CA ASN A 136 0.21 -10.30 -1.57
C ASN A 136 1.43 -10.24 -0.66
N ILE A 137 1.26 -10.41 0.66
CA ILE A 137 2.35 -10.39 1.66
C ILE A 137 3.43 -11.43 1.34
N GLN A 138 3.02 -12.65 0.96
CA GLN A 138 3.94 -13.71 0.52
C GLN A 138 4.74 -13.26 -0.71
N CYS A 139 4.08 -12.70 -1.72
CA CYS A 139 4.74 -12.17 -2.90
C CYS A 139 5.69 -11.01 -2.56
N THR A 140 5.26 -10.02 -1.77
CA THR A 140 6.09 -8.87 -1.37
C THR A 140 7.31 -9.34 -0.59
N THR A 141 7.13 -10.35 0.27
CA THR A 141 8.23 -10.97 0.99
C THR A 141 9.21 -11.63 0.02
N ALA A 142 8.74 -12.40 -0.95
CA ALA A 142 9.61 -13.08 -1.91
C ALA A 142 10.34 -12.12 -2.87
N GLN A 143 9.63 -11.11 -3.39
CA GLN A 143 10.12 -10.27 -4.50
C GLN A 143 10.70 -8.92 -4.03
N CYS A 144 10.21 -8.40 -2.90
CA CYS A 144 10.48 -7.03 -2.46
C CYS A 144 11.16 -6.93 -1.09
N ALA A 145 11.40 -8.05 -0.38
CA ALA A 145 12.02 -8.03 0.95
C ALA A 145 13.31 -7.21 1.03
N PRO A 146 14.29 -7.30 0.10
CA PRO A 146 15.52 -6.52 0.22
C PRO A 146 15.27 -5.00 0.25
N VAL A 147 14.35 -4.52 -0.59
CA VAL A 147 14.00 -3.10 -0.69
C VAL A 147 13.13 -2.67 0.49
N CYS A 148 12.17 -3.50 0.87
CA CYS A 148 11.24 -3.23 1.97
C CYS A 148 11.95 -3.25 3.33
N VAL A 149 12.76 -4.26 3.62
CA VAL A 149 13.54 -4.34 4.88
C VAL A 149 14.49 -3.16 4.99
N LYS A 150 15.19 -2.78 3.92
CA LYS A 150 16.06 -1.59 3.92
C LYS A 150 15.28 -0.33 4.29
N TYR A 151 14.11 -0.12 3.70
CA TYR A 151 13.24 1.01 4.02
C TYR A 151 12.76 0.98 5.48
N PHE A 152 12.29 -0.17 5.97
CA PHE A 152 11.82 -0.31 7.35
C PHE A 152 12.93 -0.14 8.39
N VAL A 153 14.11 -0.70 8.16
CA VAL A 153 15.26 -0.51 9.04
C VAL A 153 15.65 0.96 9.09
N LYS A 154 15.71 1.66 7.94
CA LYS A 154 15.97 3.11 7.91
C LYS A 154 14.93 3.87 8.74
N LYS A 155 13.65 3.55 8.59
CA LYS A 155 12.55 4.22 9.30
C LYS A 155 12.60 3.97 10.81
N VAL A 156 12.73 2.71 11.23
CA VAL A 156 12.82 2.34 12.66
C VAL A 156 14.04 2.97 13.30
N TRP A 157 15.20 2.94 12.63
CA TRP A 157 16.42 3.55 13.15
C TRP A 157 16.29 5.07 13.28
N SER A 158 15.68 5.75 12.29
CA SER A 158 15.36 7.18 12.37
C SER A 158 14.51 7.51 13.60
N GLU A 159 13.40 6.80 13.82
CA GLU A 159 12.53 7.05 14.97
C GLU A 159 13.22 6.74 16.30
N MET A 160 14.02 5.68 16.36
CA MET A 160 14.80 5.34 17.55
C MET A 160 15.88 6.39 17.86
N ILE A 161 16.53 6.95 16.84
CA ILE A 161 17.47 8.08 16.98
C ILE A 161 16.73 9.32 17.49
N LYS A 162 15.57 9.67 16.91
CA LYS A 162 14.76 10.80 17.37
C LYS A 162 14.37 10.65 18.84
N MET A 163 13.96 9.45 19.26
CA MET A 163 13.67 9.14 20.67
C MET A 163 14.92 9.27 21.56
N MET A 164 16.09 8.85 21.09
CA MET A 164 17.35 8.98 21.84
C MET A 164 17.86 10.42 21.90
N MET A 165 17.66 11.23 20.86
CA MET A 165 18.11 12.64 20.83
C MET A 165 17.13 13.58 21.56
N ASN A 166 15.84 13.27 21.57
CA ASN A 166 14.83 14.03 22.32
C ASN A 166 14.80 13.65 23.81
N GLY A 167 15.61 12.67 24.23
CA GLY A 167 15.77 12.23 25.62
C GLY A 167 16.53 13.19 26.55
N PHE A 168 16.79 14.44 26.14
CA PHE A 168 17.39 15.46 27.03
C PHE A 168 16.73 16.85 26.92
N HIS A 169 15.41 16.91 26.72
CA HIS A 169 14.67 18.13 27.08
C HIS A 169 13.27 17.78 27.60
N SER A 170 13.18 17.67 28.92
CA SER A 170 11.91 17.82 29.64
C SER A 170 11.47 19.27 29.54
N SER A 171 10.40 19.56 28.81
CA SER A 171 9.20 20.27 29.30
C SER A 171 8.31 20.70 28.14
N GLN A 172 7.05 20.24 28.22
CA GLN A 172 5.82 20.84 27.68
C GLN A 172 5.91 21.58 26.34
N GLN A 173 5.40 20.96 25.28
CA GLN A 173 4.58 21.67 24.30
C GLN A 173 3.61 20.72 23.59
N GLU A 174 2.44 21.27 23.31
CA GLU A 174 1.20 20.61 22.88
C GLU A 174 1.36 19.88 21.54
N GLU A 175 0.58 18.80 21.39
CA GLU A 175 0.53 17.95 20.20
C GLU A 175 0.00 18.72 18.99
N GLU A 176 0.91 19.26 18.18
CA GLU A 176 0.66 19.50 16.76
C GLU A 176 1.13 18.25 16.00
N PHE A 177 0.19 17.54 15.38
CA PHE A 177 0.44 16.33 14.60
C PHE A 177 1.56 16.57 13.56
N PRO A 178 2.67 15.81 13.57
CA PRO A 178 3.71 15.97 12.57
C PRO A 178 3.17 15.59 11.19
N ASN A 179 3.24 16.56 10.26
CA ASN A 179 3.04 16.31 8.85
C ASN A 179 4.28 15.54 8.32
N ASP A 180 4.11 14.26 8.01
CA ASP A 180 5.12 13.32 7.48
C ASP A 180 5.58 13.74 6.06
N GLN A 181 6.27 14.88 5.93
CA GLN A 181 6.82 15.39 4.66
C GLN A 181 8.34 15.21 4.51
N ASP A 182 9.00 14.49 5.42
CA ASP A 182 10.46 14.43 5.49
C ASP A 182 11.05 13.15 4.88
N ASP A 183 10.99 13.05 3.55
CA ASP A 183 11.85 12.18 2.73
C ASP A 183 12.17 12.86 1.37
N ARG A 184 12.14 14.20 1.32
CA ARG A 184 12.53 15.00 0.14
C ARG A 184 13.93 15.59 0.30
N GLU A 185 14.94 14.74 0.15
CA GLU A 185 16.23 15.18 -0.35
C GLU A 185 16.54 14.43 -1.66
N GLU A 186 17.05 15.19 -2.63
CA GLU A 186 17.35 14.83 -4.03
C GLU A 186 16.18 14.73 -5.04
N GLU A 187 15.65 15.89 -5.43
CA GLU A 187 15.46 16.16 -6.87
C GLU A 187 15.67 17.66 -7.18
N GLN A 188 16.92 18.10 -7.15
CA GLN A 188 17.35 19.30 -7.88
C GLN A 188 17.81 18.85 -9.27
N SER A 189 16.92 18.85 -10.27
CA SER A 189 17.38 19.04 -11.65
C SER A 189 16.31 19.72 -12.53
N MET A 190 16.74 20.84 -13.11
CA MET A 190 16.26 21.54 -14.30
C MET A 190 14.81 22.05 -14.36
N ASN A 191 14.69 23.35 -14.04
CA ASN A 191 13.71 24.23 -14.68
C ASN A 191 14.17 24.55 -16.11
N HIS A 192 13.49 24.00 -17.12
CA HIS A 192 13.43 24.63 -18.45
C HIS A 192 12.06 25.31 -18.53
N VAL A 193 12.09 26.64 -18.65
CA VAL A 193 10.91 27.48 -18.82
C VAL A 193 10.78 27.68 -20.33
N ASP A 194 9.85 26.96 -20.95
CA ASP A 194 9.41 27.30 -22.31
C ASP A 194 8.33 28.38 -22.17
N ASP A 195 8.69 29.61 -22.53
CA ASP A 195 7.76 30.74 -22.61
C ASP A 195 6.80 30.54 -23.79
N VAL A 196 5.54 30.19 -23.50
CA VAL A 196 4.45 30.24 -24.47
C VAL A 196 3.63 31.51 -24.24
N PRO A 197 3.48 32.41 -25.22
CA PRO A 197 2.67 33.61 -25.06
C PRO A 197 1.18 33.25 -25.10
N ASN A 198 0.43 33.64 -24.07
CA ASN A 198 -1.01 33.40 -23.94
C ASN A 198 -1.80 34.67 -24.26
N THR A 199 -2.55 34.65 -25.36
CA THR A 199 -3.66 35.57 -25.63
C THR A 199 -4.89 35.05 -24.89
N ASP A 200 -5.14 35.57 -23.68
CA ASP A 200 -6.46 35.82 -23.08
C ASP A 200 -6.32 35.90 -21.54
N GLY A 201 -6.49 37.13 -21.04
CA GLY A 201 -6.10 37.58 -19.70
C GLY A 201 -6.91 37.06 -18.52
N LYS A 202 -6.95 35.74 -18.29
CA LYS A 202 -7.29 35.16 -16.97
C LYS A 202 -6.36 34.00 -16.63
N GLN A 203 -5.23 34.33 -16.00
CA GLN A 203 -4.31 33.33 -15.43
C GLN A 203 -4.91 32.71 -14.17
N VAL A 204 -5.54 31.54 -14.29
CA VAL A 204 -5.59 30.59 -13.18
C VAL A 204 -4.19 29.99 -13.11
N ARG A 205 -3.43 30.36 -12.07
CA ARG A 205 -2.11 29.76 -11.78
C ARG A 205 -2.32 28.27 -11.53
N ARG A 206 -2.17 27.43 -12.57
CA ARG A 206 -2.00 25.98 -12.43
C ARG A 206 -0.68 25.78 -11.72
N GLY A 207 -0.72 25.69 -10.39
CA GLY A 207 0.41 25.24 -9.60
C GLY A 207 0.87 23.89 -10.15
N ARG A 208 2.17 23.77 -10.44
CA ARG A 208 2.82 22.52 -10.84
C ARG A 208 2.59 21.52 -9.72
N MET A 209 1.64 20.60 -9.88
CA MET A 209 1.37 19.56 -8.89
C MET A 209 2.67 18.78 -8.70
N LYS A 210 3.20 18.77 -7.47
CA LYS A 210 4.37 17.97 -7.14
C LYS A 210 3.99 16.51 -7.37
N LYS A 211 4.74 15.83 -8.24
CA LYS A 211 4.53 14.41 -8.52
C LYS A 211 4.78 13.65 -7.21
N VAL A 212 3.71 13.08 -6.66
CA VAL A 212 3.82 12.26 -5.45
C VAL A 212 4.50 10.95 -5.84
N LYS A 213 5.67 10.68 -5.26
CA LYS A 213 6.44 9.46 -5.53
C LYS A 213 6.22 8.49 -4.37
N LEU A 214 5.83 7.26 -4.68
CA LEU A 214 5.77 6.18 -3.69
C LEU A 214 7.18 5.89 -3.15
N ASN A 215 7.27 5.41 -1.91
CA ASN A 215 8.54 4.86 -1.44
C ASN A 215 8.90 3.59 -2.21
N SER A 216 10.18 3.23 -2.19
CA SER A 216 10.71 2.10 -2.97
C SER A 216 10.09 0.75 -2.62
N CYS A 217 9.60 0.56 -1.39
CA CYS A 217 8.93 -0.68 -0.99
C CYS A 217 7.54 -0.78 -1.64
N TYR A 218 6.72 0.27 -1.52
CA TYR A 218 5.40 0.30 -2.14
C TYR A 218 5.48 0.27 -3.67
N GLU A 219 6.49 0.93 -4.26
CA GLU A 219 6.72 0.85 -5.70
C GLU A 219 7.04 -0.58 -6.16
N CYS A 220 7.90 -1.31 -5.44
CA CYS A 220 8.17 -2.71 -5.74
C CYS A 220 6.92 -3.59 -5.61
N ASP A 221 6.16 -3.43 -4.51
CA ASP A 221 4.92 -4.17 -4.28
C ASP A 221 3.91 -3.96 -5.41
N GLU A 222 3.70 -2.70 -5.82
CA GLU A 222 2.79 -2.34 -6.90
C GLU A 222 3.16 -2.95 -8.26
N ILE A 223 4.46 -3.06 -8.55
CA ILE A 223 4.96 -3.61 -9.81
C ILE A 223 4.93 -5.14 -9.80
N GLN A 224 5.42 -5.77 -8.72
CA GLN A 224 5.66 -7.21 -8.68
C GLN A 224 4.42 -8.00 -8.22
N CYS A 225 3.68 -7.46 -7.25
CA CYS A 225 2.64 -8.19 -6.52
C CYS A 225 1.23 -7.58 -6.72
N GLY A 226 1.17 -6.28 -7.00
CA GLY A 226 -0.04 -5.53 -7.27
C GLY A 226 -0.97 -6.14 -8.33
N PRO A 227 -0.49 -6.60 -9.51
CA PRO A 227 -1.38 -7.17 -10.53
C PRO A 227 -2.12 -8.44 -10.07
N ALA A 228 -1.42 -9.33 -9.38
CA ALA A 228 -2.01 -10.55 -8.83
C ALA A 228 -2.99 -10.21 -7.70
N PHE A 229 -2.62 -9.29 -6.80
CA PHE A 229 -3.50 -8.83 -5.73
C PHE A 229 -4.78 -8.21 -6.28
N LYS A 230 -4.68 -7.26 -7.23
CA LYS A 230 -5.85 -6.63 -7.88
C LYS A 230 -6.77 -7.67 -8.54
N THR A 231 -6.18 -8.69 -9.18
CA THR A 231 -6.95 -9.78 -9.81
C THR A 231 -7.67 -10.64 -8.78
N CYS A 232 -7.02 -10.96 -7.65
CA CYS A 232 -7.63 -11.72 -6.56
C CYS A 232 -8.72 -10.92 -5.84
N SER A 233 -8.38 -9.70 -5.40
CA SER A 233 -9.24 -8.91 -4.53
C SER A 233 -10.39 -8.30 -5.31
N GLY A 234 -10.17 -7.86 -6.55
CA GLY A 234 -11.08 -7.04 -7.34
C GLY A 234 -11.21 -5.63 -6.75
N LEU A 235 -11.53 -5.52 -5.47
CA LEU A 235 -11.59 -4.30 -4.69
C LEU A 235 -10.21 -3.88 -4.15
N ASN A 236 -9.88 -2.60 -4.27
CA ASN A 236 -8.83 -1.95 -3.48
C ASN A 236 -9.23 -0.48 -3.23
N ARG A 237 -8.49 0.22 -2.36
CA ARG A 237 -8.86 1.61 -2.02
C ARG A 237 -8.81 2.57 -3.22
N ARG A 238 -7.92 2.34 -4.20
CA ARG A 238 -7.78 3.22 -5.38
C ARG A 238 -8.95 3.08 -6.33
N ASN A 239 -9.35 1.86 -6.67
CA ASN A 239 -10.46 1.65 -7.59
C ASN A 239 -11.83 1.88 -6.96
N ALA A 240 -11.92 1.90 -5.62
CA ALA A 240 -13.08 2.38 -4.86
C ALA A 240 -13.09 3.91 -4.68
N GLY A 241 -12.03 4.60 -5.09
CA GLY A 241 -11.95 6.07 -5.03
C GLY A 241 -11.73 6.64 -3.63
N PHE A 242 -11.18 5.85 -2.72
CA PHE A 242 -10.88 6.32 -1.38
C PHE A 242 -9.54 7.06 -1.35
N VAL A 243 -9.54 8.24 -0.72
CA VAL A 243 -8.31 8.90 -0.28
C VAL A 243 -7.74 8.11 0.90
N THR A 244 -6.43 7.82 0.86
CA THR A 244 -5.77 6.89 1.80
C THR A 244 -4.60 7.52 2.53
N ASP A 245 -4.03 6.76 3.48
CA ASP A 245 -2.76 7.05 4.16
C ASP A 245 -1.51 6.90 3.27
N ILE A 246 -1.67 6.41 2.04
CA ILE A 246 -0.64 6.47 0.99
C ILE A 246 -1.01 7.62 0.07
N GLU A 247 -0.22 8.68 0.08
CA GLU A 247 -0.36 9.77 -0.89
C GLU A 247 -0.10 9.23 -2.31
N ARG A 248 -0.98 9.61 -3.24
CA ARG A 248 -0.87 9.24 -4.66
C ARG A 248 -1.30 10.42 -5.52
N PRO A 249 -0.82 10.48 -6.78
CA PRO A 249 -1.35 11.43 -7.74
C PRO A 249 -2.87 11.27 -7.90
N GLU A 250 -3.60 12.37 -8.01
CA GLU A 250 -5.06 12.34 -8.11
C GLU A 250 -5.56 11.57 -9.34
N GLU A 251 -4.75 11.47 -10.39
CA GLU A 251 -5.02 10.70 -11.60
C GLU A 251 -5.02 9.18 -11.39
N GLU A 252 -4.37 8.68 -10.34
CA GLU A 252 -4.37 7.24 -9.99
C GLU A 252 -5.56 6.84 -9.12
N ILE A 253 -6.23 7.80 -8.49
CA ILE A 253 -7.39 7.55 -7.65
C ILE A 253 -8.63 7.68 -8.52
N TRP A 254 -9.45 6.64 -8.52
CA TRP A 254 -10.73 6.71 -9.23
C TRP A 254 -11.60 7.80 -8.58
N LYS A 255 -11.97 8.85 -9.32
CA LYS A 255 -12.68 10.01 -8.75
C LYS A 255 -14.18 9.79 -8.58
N GLY A 256 -14.68 8.57 -8.77
CA GLY A 256 -16.11 8.36 -8.93
C GLY A 256 -16.64 9.03 -10.20
N HIS A 257 -17.94 8.86 -10.45
CA HIS A 257 -18.73 9.78 -11.26
C HIS A 257 -19.77 10.40 -10.35
#